data_AF-A0A936IHI5-F1
#
_entry.id   AF-A0A936IHI5-F1
#
_cell.length_a   1.000
_cell.length_b   1.000
_cell.length_c   1.000
_cell.angle_alpha   90.00
_cell.angle_beta   90.00
_cell.angle_gamma   90.00
#
_symmetry.space_group_name_H-M   'P 1'
#
loop_
_entity.id
_entity.type
_entity.pdbx_description
1 polymer ?
#
loop_
_entity_poly.entity_id
_entity_poly.type
_entity_poly.pdbx_seq_one_letter_code
_entity_poly.pdbx_strand_id
1 'polypeptide(L)'
;MTVLNTLMQRYGIKPSEVVATLERTDEAGNFTLHFCPPEKEQLGEQFDQLLTALGIPEDSSNLEGPGEALYSKLEIALERAPRRHLPPGR
;
A
#
# COMPACT_ATOMS: atom_id res chain seq x y z
N MET A 1 13.11 6.67 2.63
CA MET A 1 11.82 6.09 3.06
C MET A 1 10.88 6.12 1.88
N THR A 2 10.30 4.98 1.48
CA THR A 2 9.39 4.86 0.34
C THR A 2 7.96 5.29 0.73
N VAL A 3 7.19 5.83 -0.23
CA VAL A 3 5.79 6.28 -0.04
C VAL A 3 4.93 5.19 0.63
N LEU A 4 5.15 3.94 0.24
CA LEU A 4 4.45 2.78 0.77
C LEU A 4 4.70 2.55 2.27
N ASN A 5 5.95 2.68 2.74
CA ASN A 5 6.25 2.50 4.17
C ASN A 5 5.55 3.57 5.02
N THR A 6 5.52 4.81 4.53
CA THR A 6 4.80 5.90 5.20
C THR A 6 3.29 5.65 5.22
N LEU A 7 2.73 5.14 4.12
CA LEU A 7 1.32 4.78 4.01
C LEU A 7 0.96 3.72 5.05
N MET A 8 1.71 2.63 5.09
CA MET A 8 1.53 1.53 6.05
C MET A 8 1.54 2.06 7.49
N GLN A 9 2.54 2.89 7.85
CA GLN A 9 2.63 3.46 9.19
C GLN A 9 1.44 4.34 9.55
N ARG A 10 0.84 5.07 8.61
CA ARG A 10 -0.37 5.88 8.86
C ARG A 10 -1.58 5.04 9.20
N TYR A 11 -1.70 3.86 8.60
CA TYR A 11 -2.74 2.88 8.92
C TYR A 11 -2.42 2.06 10.18
N GLY A 12 -1.26 2.27 10.82
CA GLY A 12 -0.83 1.48 11.98
C GLY A 12 -0.13 0.17 11.63
N ILE A 13 0.15 -0.05 10.35
CA ILE A 13 0.79 -1.24 9.81
C ILE A 13 2.30 -1.05 9.85
N LYS A 14 3.04 -2.00 10.42
CA LYS A 14 4.49 -1.96 10.34
C LYS A 14 4.95 -2.39 8.93
N PRO A 15 5.89 -1.69 8.30
CA PRO A 15 6.43 -2.11 7.01
C PRO A 15 7.17 -3.46 7.06
N SER A 16 7.56 -3.92 8.26
CA SER A 16 8.09 -5.28 8.48
C SER A 16 7.00 -6.37 8.47
N GLU A 17 5.74 -5.98 8.62
CA GLU A 17 4.59 -6.89 8.68
C GLU A 17 3.87 -7.00 7.33
N VAL A 18 4.28 -6.26 6.29
CA VAL A 18 3.72 -6.42 4.94
C VAL A 18 4.84 -6.48 3.93
N VAL A 19 4.85 -7.54 3.14
CA VAL A 19 5.73 -7.65 1.98
C VAL A 19 4.99 -7.11 0.77
N ALA A 20 5.56 -6.11 0.11
CA ALA A 20 5.05 -5.63 -1.16
C ALA A 20 6.08 -5.91 -2.26
N THR A 21 5.65 -6.62 -3.30
CA THR A 21 6.51 -7.03 -4.41
C THR A 21 6.03 -6.35 -5.67
N LEU A 22 6.90 -5.62 -6.34
CA LEU A 22 6.62 -5.03 -7.65
C LEU A 22 7.17 -5.98 -8.71
N GLU A 23 6.28 -6.59 -9.48
CA GLU A 23 6.63 -7.44 -10.61
C GLU A 23 6.32 -6.71 -11.92
N ARG A 24 7.15 -6.86 -12.94
CA ARG A 24 6.85 -6.34 -14.28
C ARG A 24 6.08 -7.42 -15.03
N THR A 25 4.82 -7.15 -15.33
CA THR A 25 3.92 -8.10 -16.00
C THR A 25 4.01 -8.05 -17.52
N ASP A 26 4.39 -6.90 -18.10
CA ASP A 26 4.41 -6.74 -19.56
C ASP A 26 5.59 -5.89 -20.08
N GLU A 27 5.99 -6.14 -21.32
CA GLU A 27 7.00 -5.34 -22.04
C GLU A 27 6.53 -3.90 -22.29
N ALA A 28 5.22 -3.65 -22.33
CA ALA A 28 4.61 -2.32 -22.38
C ALA A 28 4.91 -1.42 -21.16
N GLY A 29 5.55 -1.96 -20.12
CA GLY A 29 5.90 -1.21 -18.90
C GLY A 29 4.79 -1.21 -17.84
N ASN A 30 3.89 -2.19 -17.92
CA ASN A 30 2.94 -2.46 -16.85
C ASN A 30 3.64 -3.23 -15.73
N PHE A 31 3.31 -2.84 -14.50
CA PHE A 31 3.78 -3.46 -13.29
C PHE A 31 2.58 -3.90 -12.46
N THR A 32 2.78 -4.98 -11.73
CA THR A 32 1.85 -5.51 -10.75
C THR A 32 2.49 -5.37 -9.37
N LEU A 33 1.88 -4.57 -8.51
CA LEU A 33 2.26 -4.45 -7.12
C LEU A 33 1.43 -5.45 -6.30
N HIS A 34 2.08 -6.52 -5.84
CA HIS A 34 1.48 -7.53 -4.99
C HIS A 34 1.69 -7.19 -3.52
N PHE A 35 0.61 -7.12 -2.75
CA PHE A 35 0.64 -6.97 -1.31
C PHE A 35 0.41 -8.31 -0.64
N CYS A 36 1.44 -8.84 0.02
CA CYS A 36 1.40 -10.09 0.75
C CYS A 36 1.69 -9.84 2.22
N PRO A 37 0.64 -9.66 3.05
CA PRO A 37 0.81 -9.71 4.50
C PRO A 37 1.01 -11.18 4.93
N PRO A 38 1.94 -11.47 5.87
CA PRO A 38 2.13 -12.82 6.42
C PRO A 38 0.91 -13.27 7.25
N GLU A 39 0.13 -12.33 7.80
CA GLU A 39 -1.11 -12.60 8.54
C GLU A 39 -2.19 -11.58 8.13
N LYS A 40 -2.98 -11.90 7.09
CA LYS A 40 -4.12 -11.06 6.65
C LYS A 40 -5.14 -10.87 7.80
N GLU A 41 -5.27 -11.88 8.67
CA GLU A 41 -6.11 -11.83 9.89
C GLU A 41 -5.58 -10.88 10.98
N GLN A 42 -4.26 -10.64 11.08
CA GLN A 42 -3.73 -9.69 12.07
C GLN A 42 -3.91 -8.25 11.68
N LEU A 43 -3.78 -7.94 10.38
CA LEU A 43 -3.96 -6.57 9.92
C LEU A 43 -5.44 -6.24 9.72
N GLY A 44 -6.26 -7.24 9.33
CA GLY A 44 -7.71 -7.15 9.23
C GLY A 44 -8.17 -5.84 8.56
N GLU A 45 -8.90 -5.04 9.32
CA GLU A 45 -9.47 -3.75 8.89
C GLU A 45 -8.41 -2.71 8.44
N GLN A 46 -7.19 -2.73 9.00
CA GLN A 46 -6.15 -1.76 8.63
C GLN A 46 -5.63 -2.04 7.21
N PHE A 47 -5.46 -3.31 6.87
CA PHE A 47 -5.05 -3.72 5.53
C PHE A 47 -6.17 -3.45 4.54
N ASP A 48 -7.41 -3.73 4.93
CA ASP A 48 -8.59 -3.44 4.11
C ASP A 48 -8.72 -1.95 3.77
N GLN A 49 -8.55 -1.08 4.78
CA GLN A 49 -8.54 0.37 4.57
C GLN A 49 -7.39 0.84 3.68
N LEU A 50 -6.22 0.19 3.76
CA LEU A 50 -5.08 0.47 2.89
C LEU A 50 -5.38 0.06 1.44
N LEU A 51 -5.95 -1.12 1.22
CA LEU A 51 -6.38 -1.58 -0.11
C LEU A 51 -7.45 -0.64 -0.70
N THR A 52 -8.45 -0.29 0.10
CA THR A 52 -9.50 0.67 -0.26
C THR A 52 -8.92 2.03 -0.64
N ALA A 53 -7.90 2.51 0.08
CA ALA A 53 -7.24 3.78 -0.23
C ALA A 53 -6.47 3.75 -1.57
N LEU A 54 -5.91 2.60 -1.92
CA LEU A 54 -5.26 2.34 -3.22
C LEU A 54 -6.27 2.10 -4.35
N GLY A 55 -7.56 1.97 -4.01
CA GLY A 55 -8.64 1.61 -4.94
C GLY A 55 -8.56 0.15 -5.39
N ILE A 56 -7.96 -0.71 -4.57
CA ILE A 56 -7.91 -2.15 -4.78
C ILE A 56 -9.15 -2.74 -4.09
N PRO A 57 -9.96 -3.57 -4.77
CA PRO A 57 -11.09 -4.23 -4.14
C PRO A 57 -10.61 -5.20 -3.04
N GLU A 58 -11.38 -5.39 -1.98
CA GLU A 58 -11.04 -6.21 -0.80
C GLU A 58 -10.69 -7.68 -1.15
N ASP A 59 -11.26 -8.16 -2.26
CA ASP A 59 -11.05 -9.49 -2.84
C ASP A 59 -9.71 -9.61 -3.62
N SER A 60 -9.06 -8.48 -3.91
CA SER A 60 -7.76 -8.42 -4.59
C SER A 60 -6.69 -7.82 -3.68
N SER A 61 -5.45 -8.20 -3.90
CA SER A 61 -4.29 -7.65 -3.18
C SER A 61 -3.19 -7.24 -4.15
N ASN A 62 -3.58 -7.00 -5.40
CA ASN A 62 -2.75 -6.78 -6.56
C ASN A 62 -3.19 -5.45 -7.16
N LEU A 63 -2.23 -4.56 -7.39
CA LEU A 63 -2.46 -3.31 -8.10
C LEU A 63 -1.69 -3.37 -9.42
N GLU A 64 -2.43 -3.43 -10.52
CA GLU A 64 -1.87 -3.47 -11.87
C GLU A 64 -1.95 -2.10 -12.54
N GLY A 65 -0.88 -1.75 -13.23
CA GLY A 65 -0.85 -0.54 -14.06
C GLY A 65 0.56 -0.12 -14.43
N PRO A 66 0.69 0.94 -15.26
CA PRO A 66 2.00 1.53 -15.53
C PRO A 66 2.62 2.09 -14.26
N GLY A 67 3.95 2.07 -14.16
CA GLY A 67 4.68 2.45 -12.94
C GLY A 67 4.31 3.84 -12.41
N GLU A 68 4.07 4.80 -13.30
CA GLU A 68 3.63 6.15 -12.94
C GLU A 68 2.22 6.18 -12.33
N ALA A 69 1.31 5.33 -12.82
CA ALA A 69 -0.04 5.22 -12.26
C ALA A 69 -0.03 4.54 -10.90
N LEU A 70 0.82 3.53 -10.70
CA LEU A 70 1.02 2.91 -9.38
C LEU A 70 1.56 3.93 -8.38
N TYR A 71 2.57 4.71 -8.78
CA TYR A 71 3.12 5.75 -7.94
C TYR A 71 2.07 6.82 -7.58
N SER A 72 1.31 7.30 -8.57
CA SER A 72 0.23 8.27 -8.36
C SER A 72 -0.85 7.73 -7.41
N LYS A 73 -1.23 6.46 -7.53
CA LYS A 73 -2.18 5.81 -6.62
C LYS A 73 -1.64 5.73 -5.19
N LEU A 74 -0.36 5.40 -5.03
CA LEU A 74 0.30 5.37 -3.72
C LEU A 74 0.34 6.76 -3.07
N GLU A 75 0.60 7.81 -3.85
CA GLU A 75 0.58 9.19 -3.36
C GLU A 75 -0.84 9.63 -2.97
N ILE A 76 -1.84 9.38 -3.81
CA ILE A 76 -3.24 9.68 -3.50
C ILE A 76 -3.69 8.92 -2.25
N ALA A 77 -3.35 7.63 -2.14
CA ALA A 77 -3.64 6.85 -0.95
C ALA A 77 -2.96 7.44 0.29
N LEU A 78 -1.73 7.93 0.16
CA LEU A 78 -1.01 8.59 1.25
C LEU A 78 -1.64 9.92 1.66
N GLU A 79 -2.15 10.69 0.70
CA GLU A 79 -2.88 11.93 0.99
C GLU A 79 -4.21 11.67 1.68
N ARG A 80 -4.92 10.61 1.29
CA ARG A 80 -6.20 10.19 1.88
C ARG A 80 -6.04 9.44 3.19
N ALA A 81 -4.88 8.83 3.42
CA ALA A 81 -4.59 8.08 4.62
C ALA A 81 -4.74 8.99 5.84
N PRO A 82 -5.34 8.48 6.94
CA PRO A 82 -5.49 9.26 8.16
C PRO A 82 -4.11 9.77 8.55
N ARG A 83 -4.00 11.09 8.75
CA ARG A 83 -2.81 11.71 9.34
C ARG A 83 -2.77 11.32 10.82
N ARG A 84 -2.60 10.03 11.10
CA ARG A 84 -2.39 9.52 12.45
C ARG A 84 -1.11 10.20 12.91
N HIS A 85 -1.32 11.11 13.84
CA HIS A 85 -0.34 12.02 14.39
C HIS A 85 0.90 11.22 14.78
N LEU A 86 1.95 11.25 13.94
CA LEU A 86 3.30 10.97 14.42
C LEU A 86 3.49 11.97 15.58
N PRO A 87 3.69 11.52 16.83
CA PRO A 87 3.98 12.46 17.88
C PRO A 87 5.20 13.28 17.43
N PRO A 88 5.18 14.61 17.60
CA PRO A 88 6.36 15.41 17.30
C PRO A 88 7.53 14.80 18.08
N GLY A 89 8.59 14.46 17.35
CA GLY A 89 9.79 13.85 17.90
C GLY A 89 10.24 14.60 19.15
N ARG A 90 10.44 13.83 20.22
CA ARG A 90 10.87 14.29 21.53
C ARG A 90 12.38 14.42 21.59
#